data_AF-A0A2Z3H6C6-F1
#
_entry.id   AF-A0A2Z3H6C6-F1
#
_cell.length_a   1.000
_cell.length_b   1.000
_cell.length_c   1.000
_cell.angle_alpha   90.00
_cell.angle_beta   90.00
_cell.angle_gamma   90.00
#
_symmetry.space_group_name_H-M   'P 1'
#
loop_
_entity.id
_entity.type
_entity.pdbx_description
1 polymer ?
#
loop_
_entity_poly.entity_id
_entity_poly.type
_entity_poly.pdbx_seq_one_letter_code
_entity_poly.pdbx_strand_id
1 'polypeptide(L)' 'MVRRRPSERDADIRLTLREGTWERVLDSTAEEWAGPGSVTPGAVVAHSEVRLTVAPTSIVAYELRVEPLTHR' A
#
# COMPACT_ATOMS: atom_id res chain seq x y z
N MET A 1 8.31 -30.55 3.27
CA MET A 1 8.53 -29.09 3.22
C MET A 1 8.10 -28.60 1.84
N VAL A 2 6.91 -27.98 1.73
CA VAL A 2 6.37 -27.52 0.43
C VAL A 2 7.04 -26.19 0.09
N ARG A 3 7.76 -26.11 -1.04
CA ARG A 3 8.29 -24.84 -1.55
C ARG A 3 7.14 -24.03 -2.14
N ARG A 4 6.78 -22.92 -1.49
CA ARG A 4 5.85 -21.92 -2.03
C ARG A 4 6.38 -21.37 -3.36
N ARG A 5 5.50 -21.14 -4.33
CA ARG A 5 5.87 -20.51 -5.60
C ARG A 5 6.33 -19.07 -5.33
N PRO A 6 7.23 -18.49 -6.14
CA PRO A 6 7.65 -17.09 -5.97
C PRO A 6 6.47 -16.10 -5.92
N SER A 7 5.38 -16.43 -6.62
CA SER A 7 4.12 -15.68 -6.64
C SER A 7 3.26 -15.79 -5.37
N GLU A 8 3.72 -16.49 -4.32
CA GLU A 8 2.98 -16.72 -3.07
C GLU A 8 3.68 -16.07 -1.86
N ARG A 9 4.65 -15.20 -2.12
CA ARG A 9 5.37 -14.44 -1.09
C ARG A 9 5.03 -12.97 -1.22
N ASP A 10 5.05 -12.29 -0.09
CA ASP A 10 4.98 -10.84 -0.09
C ASP A 10 6.16 -10.28 -0.86
N ALA A 11 5.91 -9.18 -1.57
CA ALA A 11 6.91 -8.48 -2.36
C ALA A 11 7.28 -7.17 -1.69
N ASP A 12 8.57 -6.93 -1.51
CA ASP A 12 9.11 -5.63 -1.10
C ASP A 12 9.35 -4.77 -2.34
N ILE A 13 8.51 -3.75 -2.51
CA ILE A 13 8.58 -2.83 -3.65
C ILE A 13 9.13 -1.48 -3.22
N ARG A 14 9.90 -0.86 -4.13
CA ARG A 14 10.34 0.53 -4.04
C ARG A 14 9.58 1.36 -5.04
N LEU A 15 8.96 2.44 -4.58
CA LEU A 15 8.17 3.34 -5.42
C LEU A 15 8.69 4.76 -5.26
N THR A 16 8.85 5.46 -6.39
CA THR A 16 9.05 6.91 -6.39
C THR A 16 7.68 7.57 -6.36
N LEU A 17 7.40 8.35 -5.32
CA LEU A 17 6.12 9.04 -5.11
C LEU A 17 6.37 10.54 -4.91
N ARG A 18 5.34 11.35 -5.21
CA ARG A 18 5.34 12.75 -4.79
C ARG A 18 5.42 12.83 -3.26
N GLU A 19 6.17 13.80 -2.76
CA GLU A 19 6.28 14.05 -1.32
C GLU A 19 4.93 14.39 -0.68
N GLY A 20 4.71 13.90 0.53
CA GLY A 20 3.51 14.13 1.31
C GLY A 20 3.01 12.87 2.01
N THR A 21 1.84 12.99 2.63
CA THR A 21 1.18 11.87 3.31
C THR A 21 0.20 11.21 2.38
N TRP A 22 0.37 9.92 2.13
CA TRP A 22 -0.51 9.09 1.33
C TRP A 22 -1.35 8.21 2.23
N GLU A 23 -2.65 8.11 1.97
CA GLU A 23 -3.58 7.23 2.68
C GLU A 23 -4.03 6.09 1.80
N ARG A 24 -4.12 4.89 2.40
CA ARG A 24 -4.63 3.73 1.70
C ARG A 24 -6.15 3.85 1.58
N VAL A 25 -6.63 3.86 0.35
CA VAL A 25 -8.06 3.92 0.03
C VAL A 25 -8.60 2.57 -0.44
N LEU A 26 -7.72 1.66 -0.85
CA LEU A 26 -8.08 0.30 -1.25
C LEU A 26 -6.97 -0.67 -0.85
N ASP A 27 -7.37 -1.82 -0.31
CA ASP A 27 -6.54 -3.01 -0.21
C ASP A 27 -7.38 -4.24 -0.55
N SER A 28 -7.10 -4.89 -1.66
CA SER A 28 -7.85 -6.09 -2.10
C SER A 28 -7.68 -7.29 -1.15
N THR A 29 -6.77 -7.22 -0.18
CA THR A 29 -6.54 -8.27 0.82
C THR A 29 -7.20 -8.00 2.16
N ALA A 30 -7.85 -6.85 2.35
CA ALA A 30 -8.50 -6.53 3.62
C ALA A 30 -9.61 -7.54 3.97
N GLU A 31 -9.81 -7.77 5.27
CA GLU A 31 -10.76 -8.77 5.78
C GLU A 31 -12.22 -8.45 5.40
N GLU A 32 -12.55 -7.17 5.22
CA GLU A 32 -13.87 -6.72 4.75
C GLU A 32 -14.24 -7.25 3.34
N TRP A 33 -13.22 -7.58 2.54
CA TRP A 33 -13.36 -8.23 1.23
C TRP A 33 -13.20 -9.76 1.32
N ALA A 34 -13.29 -10.33 2.53
CA ALA A 34 -12.93 -11.72 2.84
C ALA A 34 -11.50 -12.10 2.44
N GLY A 35 -10.60 -11.11 2.39
CA GLY A 35 -9.18 -11.31 2.13
C GLY A 35 -8.43 -11.86 3.36
N PRO A 36 -7.15 -12.25 3.18
CA PRO A 36 -6.33 -12.83 4.24
C PRO A 36 -5.84 -11.82 5.30
N GLY A 37 -6.16 -10.54 5.14
CA GLY A 37 -5.69 -9.44 5.97
C GLY A 37 -4.63 -8.59 5.28
N SER A 38 -4.68 -7.29 5.54
CA SER A 38 -3.74 -6.32 5.00
C SER A 38 -2.35 -6.42 5.63
N VAL A 39 -1.32 -6.50 4.78
CA VAL A 39 0.10 -6.35 5.19
C VAL A 39 0.66 -4.95 4.93
N THR A 40 -0.04 -4.15 4.13
CA THR A 40 0.37 -2.77 3.82
C THR A 40 -0.01 -1.80 4.94
N PRO A 41 0.74 -0.69 5.13
CA PRO A 41 0.37 0.33 6.10
C PRO A 41 -0.84 1.14 5.63
N GLY A 42 -1.69 1.58 6.57
CA GLY A 42 -2.85 2.43 6.25
C GLY A 42 -2.49 3.84 5.78
N ALA A 43 -1.28 4.33 6.12
CA ALA A 43 -0.76 5.60 5.64
C ALA A 43 0.76 5.52 5.46
N VAL A 44 1.29 6.32 4.54
CA VAL A 44 2.72 6.39 4.20
C VAL A 44 3.13 7.84 4.08
N VAL A 45 4.20 8.24 4.76
CA VAL A 45 4.84 9.55 4.54
C VAL A 45 5.95 9.36 3.52
N ALA A 46 5.80 9.97 2.36
CA ALA A 46 6.76 9.87 1.27
C ALA A 46 7.74 11.05 1.28
N HIS A 47 9.04 10.73 1.23
CA HIS A 47 10.14 11.67 0.99
C HIS A 47 10.81 11.32 -0.34
N SER A 48 10.06 11.39 -1.44
CA SER A 48 10.39 10.95 -2.81
C SER A 48 10.45 9.44 -3.07
N GLU A 49 10.91 8.61 -2.13
CA GLU A 49 10.91 7.15 -2.23
C GLU A 49 10.20 6.53 -1.03
N VAL A 50 9.44 5.45 -1.26
CA VAL A 50 8.87 4.61 -0.20
C VAL A 50 9.17 3.14 -0.45
N ARG A 51 9.25 2.37 0.63
CA ARG A 51 9.31 0.91 0.61
C ARG A 51 8.02 0.36 1.16
N LEU A 52 7.38 -0.55 0.42
CA LEU A 52 6.14 -1.20 0.83
C LEU A 52 6.27 -2.71 0.67
N THR A 53 5.72 -3.43 1.63
CA THR A 53 5.50 -4.87 1.52
C THR A 53 4.07 -5.08 1.04
N VAL A 54 3.89 -5.74 -0.11
CA VAL A 54 2.57 -6.03 -0.69
C VAL A 54 2.34 -7.53 -0.75
N ALA A 55 1.12 -7.96 -0.48
CA ALA A 55 0.73 -9.36 -0.56
C ALA A 55 0.79 -9.87 -2.02
N PRO A 56 1.07 -11.17 -2.24
CA PRO A 56 1.03 -11.76 -3.57
C PRO A 56 -0.35 -11.62 -4.21
N THR A 57 -0.40 -11.35 -5.52
CA THR A 57 -1.66 -11.27 -6.30
C THR A 57 -2.67 -10.28 -5.70
N SER A 58 -2.17 -9.13 -5.21
CA SER A 58 -2.98 -8.08 -4.60
C SER A 58 -2.95 -6.77 -5.38
N ILE A 59 -3.94 -5.91 -5.12
CA ILE A 59 -3.97 -4.51 -5.55
C ILE A 59 -4.16 -3.64 -4.32
N VAL A 60 -3.32 -2.61 -4.19
CA VAL A 60 -3.40 -1.61 -3.13
C VAL A 60 -3.36 -0.23 -3.77
N ALA A 61 -4.27 0.65 -3.39
CA ALA A 61 -4.32 2.03 -3.87
C ALA A 61 -4.14 3.01 -2.71
N TYR A 62 -3.36 4.04 -2.99
CA TYR A 62 -3.15 5.16 -2.08
C TYR A 62 -3.55 6.47 -2.75
N GLU A 63 -4.09 7.39 -1.96
CA GLU A 63 -4.38 8.76 -2.34
C GLU A 63 -3.47 9.72 -1.57
N LEU A 64 -2.94 10.74 -2.24
CA LEU A 64 -2.18 11.80 -1.58
C LEU A 64 -3.15 12.69 -0.79
N ARG A 65 -2.96 12.82 0.52
CA ARG A 65 -3.67 13.82 1.32
C ARG A 65 -3.29 15.21 0.82
N VAL A 66 -4.26 15.90 0.28
CA VAL A 66 -4.15 17.33 -0.05
C VAL A 66 -5.03 18.08 0.95
N GLU A 67 -4.43 18.92 1.77
CA GLU A 67 -5.24 19.84 2.58
C GLU A 67 -6.08 20.72 1.64
N PRO A 68 -7.39 20.88 1.91
CA PRO A 68 -8.19 21.81 1.13
C PRO A 68 -7.54 23.18 1.19
N LEU A 69 -7.31 23.81 0.03
CA LEU A 69 -6.92 25.20 -0.05
C LEU A 69 -8.02 26.03 0.61
N THR A 70 -7.85 26.37 1.87
CA THR A 70 -8.73 27.27 2.59
C THR A 70 -8.42 28.67 2.08
N HIS A 71 -9.13 29.09 1.02
CA HIS A 71 -9.21 30.50 0.67
C HIS A 71 -9.85 31.22 1.85
N ARG A 72 -9.03 31.93 2.62
CA ARG A 72 -9.45 32.77 3.74
C ARG A 72 -9.52 34.23 3.31
#